data_AF-A0A660DZH0-F1
#
_entry.id   AF-A0A660DZH0-F1
#
_cell.length_a   1.000
_cell.length_b   1.000
_cell.length_c   1.000
_cell.angle_alpha   90.00
_cell.angle_beta   90.00
_cell.angle_gamma   90.00
#
_symmetry.space_group_name_H-M   'P 1'
#
loop_
_entity.id
_entity.type
_entity.pdbx_description
1 polymer ?
#
loop_
_entity_poly.entity_id
_entity_poly.type
_entity_poly.pdbx_seq_one_letter_code
_entity_poly.pdbx_strand_id
1 'polypeptide(L)'
;MKSRGFLTPIAENYLHAYGVGYAAYRLAEQYRVNPQKAFIAGTLHDLGGAVPDSDRVAVAESLGISLNTAEYQVPMLVHAKLGDYFAQVLFGITDSDILNAIRYHTTGIDHATPLVKIVFLADKIQWDRNGEPPYLKGLLQALTISLDEGCRYFLKWLWQSDLYVVHPYLKRSYGSFIEQKNFQPLVRPEREVHLNATIKQNYYLDLVANEFKRAFKLGDIAYQLAQSVTSINADQAYVTAALTNMTHTIADDERLKIAQVLKIAPVAPIEPKLNAYFAQYEYGITDEDVLRAIRLCQQYSNDENTLSRVVAKSWTANNG
;
A
#
# COMPACT_ATOMS: atom_id res chain seq x y z
N MET A 1 -4.47 -2.01 -14.07
CA MET A 1 -3.27 -2.82 -13.85
C MET A 1 -2.34 -2.94 -15.05
N LYS A 2 -1.06 -2.71 -14.77
CA LYS A 2 0.11 -2.77 -15.62
C LYS A 2 0.29 -4.24 -15.93
N SER A 3 0.48 -4.54 -17.21
CA SER A 3 0.67 -5.91 -17.66
C SER A 3 2.09 -6.00 -18.17
N ARG A 4 3.01 -6.39 -17.28
CA ARG A 4 4.41 -6.60 -17.67
C ARG A 4 4.59 -7.85 -18.53
N GLY A 5 3.58 -8.71 -18.59
CA GLY A 5 3.56 -9.93 -19.42
C GLY A 5 4.37 -11.10 -18.86
N PHE A 6 5.15 -10.88 -17.80
CA PHE A 6 5.92 -11.90 -17.10
C PHE A 6 5.51 -12.08 -15.63
N LEU A 7 4.52 -11.34 -15.14
CA LEU A 7 3.94 -11.47 -13.80
C LEU A 7 2.48 -11.90 -13.90
N THR A 8 2.04 -12.70 -12.93
CA THR A 8 0.62 -13.03 -12.76
C THR A 8 -0.15 -11.81 -12.25
N PRO A 9 -1.47 -11.72 -12.45
CA PRO A 9 -2.28 -10.64 -11.88
C PRO A 9 -2.16 -10.50 -10.36
N ILE A 10 -1.97 -11.62 -9.65
CA ILE A 10 -1.76 -11.63 -8.20
C ILE A 10 -0.43 -10.96 -7.85
N ALA A 11 0.66 -11.33 -8.54
CA ALA A 11 1.97 -10.73 -8.31
C ALA A 11 1.99 -9.23 -8.68
N GLU A 12 1.28 -8.82 -9.74
CA GLU A 12 1.15 -7.41 -10.14
C GLU A 12 0.43 -6.59 -9.05
N ASN A 13 -0.70 -7.08 -8.53
CA ASN A 13 -1.43 -6.42 -7.43
C ASN A 13 -0.59 -6.34 -6.15
N TYR A 14 0.14 -7.42 -5.83
CA TYR A 14 0.98 -7.46 -4.65
C TYR A 14 2.12 -6.45 -4.76
N LEU A 15 2.81 -6.38 -5.91
CA LEU A 15 3.82 -5.36 -6.15
C LEU A 15 3.25 -3.93 -6.17
N HIS A 16 2.01 -3.73 -6.65
CA HIS A 16 1.34 -2.43 -6.56
C HIS A 16 1.14 -2.01 -5.10
N ALA A 17 0.62 -2.91 -4.26
CA ALA A 17 0.39 -2.66 -2.84
C ALA A 17 1.66 -2.16 -2.12
N TYR A 18 2.80 -2.84 -2.32
CA TYR A 18 4.08 -2.39 -1.74
C TYR A 18 4.59 -1.09 -2.34
N GLY A 19 4.35 -0.84 -3.63
CA GLY A 19 4.70 0.42 -4.28
C GLY A 19 3.94 1.59 -3.67
N VAL A 20 2.62 1.45 -3.46
CA VAL A 20 1.79 2.45 -2.79
C VAL A 20 2.22 2.62 -1.33
N GLY A 21 2.50 1.52 -0.63
CA GLY A 21 3.07 1.55 0.72
C GLY A 21 4.38 2.35 0.80
N TYR A 22 5.31 2.10 -0.12
CA TYR A 22 6.58 2.82 -0.17
C TYR A 22 6.42 4.29 -0.55
N ALA A 23 5.57 4.61 -1.54
CA ALA A 23 5.24 5.99 -1.90
C ALA A 23 4.61 6.75 -0.73
N ALA A 24 3.71 6.09 0.02
CA ALA A 24 3.10 6.66 1.22
C ALA A 24 4.14 6.90 2.34
N TYR A 25 5.05 5.94 2.57
CA TYR A 25 6.18 6.11 3.49
C TYR A 25 7.02 7.36 3.14
N ARG A 26 7.39 7.53 1.86
CA ARG A 26 8.20 8.67 1.40
C ARG A 26 7.49 10.00 1.58
N LEU A 27 6.20 10.07 1.24
CA LEU A 27 5.40 11.27 1.50
C LEU A 27 5.28 11.56 3.00
N ALA A 28 5.13 10.52 3.83
CA ALA A 28 5.04 10.68 5.28
C ALA A 28 6.33 11.24 5.90
N GLU A 29 7.50 10.78 5.45
CA GLU A 29 8.78 11.38 5.84
C GLU A 29 8.85 12.86 5.44
N GLN A 30 8.49 13.18 4.20
CA GLN A 30 8.51 14.56 3.67
C GLN A 30 7.59 15.50 4.46
N TYR A 31 6.40 15.04 4.84
CA TYR A 31 5.39 15.86 5.54
C TYR A 31 5.30 15.61 7.05
N ARG A 32 6.28 14.90 7.64
CA ARG A 32 6.37 14.63 9.09
C ARG A 32 5.12 13.93 9.66
N VAL A 33 4.58 13.00 8.89
CA VAL A 33 3.52 12.06 9.32
C VAL A 33 4.19 10.75 9.72
N ASN A 34 3.58 9.96 10.60
CA ASN A 34 4.15 8.68 11.04
C ASN A 34 4.42 7.76 9.82
N PRO A 35 5.69 7.43 9.51
CA PRO A 35 6.02 6.70 8.28
C PRO A 35 5.53 5.25 8.27
N GLN A 36 5.52 4.58 9.43
CA GLN A 36 5.01 3.21 9.54
C GLN A 36 3.50 3.13 9.32
N LYS A 37 2.72 4.05 9.91
CA LYS A 37 1.28 4.12 9.67
C LYS A 37 0.99 4.34 8.18
N ALA A 38 1.77 5.21 7.52
CA ALA A 38 1.65 5.45 6.09
C ALA A 38 1.99 4.22 5.25
N PHE A 39 3.07 3.52 5.57
CA PHE A 39 3.44 2.28 4.89
C PHE A 39 2.35 1.20 5.05
N ILE A 40 1.84 0.98 6.27
CA ILE A 40 0.81 -0.02 6.56
C ILE A 40 -0.49 0.35 5.82
N ALA A 41 -0.98 1.59 5.97
CA ALA A 41 -2.21 2.04 5.33
C ALA A 41 -2.09 1.99 3.79
N GLY A 42 -0.96 2.42 3.24
CA GLY A 42 -0.68 2.35 1.80
C GLY A 42 -0.57 0.92 1.29
N THR A 43 0.03 0.00 2.06
CA THR A 43 0.13 -1.41 1.66
C THR A 43 -1.22 -2.12 1.69
N LEU A 44 -2.12 -1.73 2.61
CA LEU A 44 -3.43 -2.35 2.77
C LEU A 44 -4.58 -1.63 2.05
N HIS A 45 -4.32 -0.53 1.33
CA HIS A 45 -5.38 0.32 0.74
C HIS A 45 -6.36 -0.47 -0.15
N ASP A 46 -5.81 -1.40 -0.93
CA ASP A 46 -6.52 -2.23 -1.90
C ASP A 46 -6.88 -3.64 -1.38
N LEU A 47 -6.79 -3.89 -0.06
CA LEU A 47 -7.07 -5.20 0.52
C LEU A 47 -8.47 -5.75 0.18
N GLY A 48 -9.46 -4.87 0.02
CA GLY A 48 -10.81 -5.25 -0.42
C GLY A 48 -10.87 -5.74 -1.87
N GLY A 49 -9.82 -5.51 -2.65
CA GLY A 49 -9.65 -5.97 -4.02
C GLY A 49 -9.53 -7.48 -4.16
N ALA A 50 -9.24 -8.20 -3.06
CA ALA A 50 -9.28 -9.67 -3.02
C ALA A 50 -10.67 -10.24 -3.37
N VAL A 51 -11.73 -9.47 -3.12
CA VAL A 51 -13.09 -9.79 -3.59
C VAL A 51 -13.24 -9.25 -5.02
N PRO A 52 -13.61 -10.10 -6.01
CA PRO A 52 -13.79 -9.66 -7.39
C PRO A 52 -14.98 -8.69 -7.52
N ASP A 53 -14.93 -7.77 -8.49
CA ASP A 53 -15.96 -6.74 -8.72
C ASP A 53 -17.40 -7.30 -8.75
N SER A 54 -17.60 -8.49 -9.32
CA SER A 54 -18.91 -9.15 -9.41
C SER A 54 -19.54 -9.46 -8.05
N ASP A 55 -18.71 -9.65 -7.02
CA ASP A 55 -19.14 -10.18 -5.72
C ASP A 55 -19.08 -9.10 -4.62
N ARG A 56 -18.40 -7.98 -4.86
CA ARG A 56 -18.14 -6.94 -3.85
C ARG A 56 -19.39 -6.40 -3.18
N VAL A 57 -20.45 -6.15 -3.96
CA VAL A 57 -21.72 -5.63 -3.42
C VAL A 57 -22.34 -6.66 -2.47
N ALA A 58 -22.53 -7.90 -2.92
CA ALA A 58 -23.15 -8.96 -2.12
C ALA A 58 -22.34 -9.26 -0.85
N VAL A 59 -21.00 -9.29 -0.97
CA VAL A 59 -20.11 -9.48 0.20
C VAL A 59 -20.24 -8.32 1.18
N ALA A 60 -20.21 -7.08 0.69
CA ALA A 60 -20.37 -5.90 1.55
C ALA A 60 -21.70 -5.91 2.30
N GLU A 61 -22.81 -6.22 1.63
CA GLU A 61 -24.14 -6.33 2.24
C GLU A 61 -24.16 -7.44 3.31
N SER A 62 -23.59 -8.61 3.01
CA SER A 62 -23.52 -9.73 3.96
C SER A 62 -22.71 -9.43 5.24
N LEU A 63 -21.80 -8.45 5.15
CA LEU A 63 -20.98 -7.95 6.25
C LEU A 63 -21.59 -6.72 6.94
N GLY A 64 -22.81 -6.32 6.56
CA GLY A 64 -23.49 -5.14 7.11
C GLY A 64 -22.84 -3.80 6.72
N ILE A 65 -22.09 -3.77 5.61
CA ILE A 65 -21.44 -2.56 5.11
C ILE A 65 -22.44 -1.78 4.25
N SER A 66 -22.89 -0.61 4.72
CA SER A 66 -23.80 0.24 3.96
C SER A 66 -23.14 0.81 2.71
N LEU A 67 -23.81 0.62 1.56
CA LEU A 67 -23.42 1.15 0.26
C LEU A 67 -24.35 2.29 -0.18
N ASN A 68 -23.82 3.24 -0.92
CA ASN A 68 -24.56 4.33 -1.55
C ASN A 68 -24.78 4.05 -3.05
N THR A 69 -25.62 4.86 -3.70
CA THR A 69 -25.99 4.67 -5.11
C THR A 69 -24.79 4.58 -6.05
N ALA A 70 -23.73 5.37 -5.84
CA ALA A 70 -22.54 5.33 -6.69
C ALA A 70 -21.77 4.01 -6.55
N GLU A 71 -21.78 3.40 -5.36
CA GLU A 71 -21.13 2.13 -5.08
C GLU A 71 -21.90 0.95 -5.68
N TYR A 72 -23.23 1.02 -5.76
CA TYR A 72 -24.04 0.04 -6.51
C TYR A 72 -23.85 0.18 -8.02
N GLN A 73 -23.74 1.42 -8.53
CA GLN A 73 -23.53 1.68 -9.96
C GLN A 73 -22.12 1.30 -10.42
N VAL A 74 -21.12 1.47 -9.55
CA VAL A 74 -19.72 1.11 -9.82
C VAL A 74 -19.20 0.25 -8.67
N PRO A 75 -19.47 -1.07 -8.69
CA PRO A 75 -19.05 -2.01 -7.65
C PRO A 75 -17.56 -2.00 -7.34
N MET A 76 -16.74 -1.60 -8.31
CA MET A 76 -15.31 -1.41 -8.11
C MET A 76 -15.02 -0.57 -6.87
N LEU A 77 -15.74 0.54 -6.64
CA LEU A 77 -15.53 1.49 -5.54
C LEU A 77 -15.71 0.87 -4.14
N VAL A 78 -16.41 -0.26 -4.03
CA VAL A 78 -16.71 -0.93 -2.77
C VAL A 78 -15.43 -1.48 -2.09
N HIS A 79 -14.35 -1.72 -2.85
CA HIS A 79 -13.11 -2.29 -2.31
C HIS A 79 -12.52 -1.44 -1.18
N ALA A 80 -12.66 -0.11 -1.22
CA ALA A 80 -12.10 0.75 -0.16
C ALA A 80 -12.79 0.50 1.20
N LYS A 81 -14.12 0.31 1.20
CA LYS A 81 -14.87 -0.03 2.43
C LYS A 81 -14.64 -1.47 2.88
N LEU A 82 -14.48 -2.41 1.93
CA LEU A 82 -14.11 -3.79 2.24
C LEU A 82 -12.68 -3.86 2.81
N GLY A 83 -11.74 -3.10 2.25
CA GLY A 83 -10.36 -3.02 2.74
C GLY A 83 -10.29 -2.49 4.17
N ASP A 84 -11.04 -1.42 4.47
CA ASP A 84 -11.23 -0.92 5.84
C ASP A 84 -11.78 -2.00 6.78
N TYR A 85 -12.81 -2.75 6.33
CA TYR A 85 -13.37 -3.86 7.12
C TYR A 85 -12.34 -4.98 7.34
N PHE A 86 -11.67 -5.43 6.28
CA PHE A 86 -10.69 -6.52 6.34
C PHE A 86 -9.45 -6.14 7.16
N ALA A 87 -9.00 -4.89 7.12
CA ALA A 87 -7.92 -4.39 7.97
C ALA A 87 -8.25 -4.57 9.47
N GLN A 88 -9.51 -4.35 9.87
CA GLN A 88 -9.94 -4.58 11.25
C GLN A 88 -9.93 -6.06 11.62
N VAL A 89 -10.61 -6.93 10.86
CA VAL A 89 -10.75 -8.36 11.24
C VAL A 89 -9.49 -9.19 11.01
N LEU A 90 -8.74 -8.94 9.94
CA LEU A 90 -7.60 -9.78 9.58
C LEU A 90 -6.34 -9.33 10.30
N PHE A 91 -6.16 -8.03 10.55
CA PHE A 91 -4.95 -7.45 11.12
C PHE A 91 -5.14 -6.89 12.54
N GLY A 92 -6.38 -6.82 13.04
CA GLY A 92 -6.66 -6.27 14.37
C GLY A 92 -6.44 -4.75 14.46
N ILE A 93 -6.43 -4.05 13.32
CA ILE A 93 -6.18 -2.61 13.29
C ILE A 93 -7.39 -1.87 13.87
N THR A 94 -7.15 -1.10 14.93
CA THR A 94 -8.14 -0.23 15.59
C THR A 94 -7.85 1.26 15.41
N ASP A 95 -6.70 1.60 14.82
CA ASP A 95 -6.31 2.98 14.56
C ASP A 95 -7.19 3.61 13.48
N SER A 96 -8.08 4.53 13.91
CA SER A 96 -9.03 5.18 13.01
C SER A 96 -8.37 5.96 11.87
N ASP A 97 -7.13 6.44 12.02
CA ASP A 97 -6.43 7.19 11.00
C ASP A 97 -5.99 6.26 9.86
N ILE A 98 -5.42 5.09 10.19
CA ILE A 98 -5.08 4.03 9.22
C ILE A 98 -6.35 3.55 8.50
N LEU A 99 -7.39 3.25 9.27
CA LEU A 99 -8.65 2.73 8.73
C LEU A 99 -9.34 3.75 7.81
N ASN A 100 -9.32 5.04 8.16
CA ASN A 100 -9.84 6.10 7.31
C ASN A 100 -8.98 6.29 6.05
N ALA A 101 -7.66 6.17 6.16
CA ALA A 101 -6.78 6.28 5.00
C ALA A 101 -7.07 5.17 3.99
N ILE A 102 -7.30 3.94 4.45
CA ILE A 102 -7.76 2.82 3.60
C ILE A 102 -9.16 3.12 3.04
N ARG A 103 -10.11 3.53 3.89
CA ARG A 103 -11.52 3.75 3.49
C ARG A 103 -11.70 4.82 2.41
N TYR A 104 -10.86 5.86 2.43
CA TYR A 104 -11.02 7.05 1.59
C TYR A 104 -9.93 7.20 0.52
N HIS A 105 -9.06 6.21 0.31
CA HIS A 105 -7.95 6.33 -0.65
C HIS A 105 -8.38 6.52 -2.12
N THR A 106 -9.63 6.14 -2.48
CA THR A 106 -10.15 6.31 -3.84
C THR A 106 -10.72 7.70 -4.08
N THR A 107 -11.45 8.24 -3.11
CA THR A 107 -12.26 9.46 -3.27
C THR A 107 -11.72 10.67 -2.53
N GLY A 108 -10.82 10.46 -1.57
CA GLY A 108 -10.57 11.39 -0.49
C GLY A 108 -11.79 11.55 0.42
N ILE A 109 -11.69 12.48 1.38
CA ILE A 109 -12.81 12.99 2.16
C ILE A 109 -12.56 14.46 2.52
N ASP A 110 -13.60 15.23 2.86
CA ASP A 110 -13.44 16.55 3.48
C ASP A 110 -12.76 16.44 4.84
N HIS A 111 -12.01 17.47 5.24
CA HIS A 111 -11.23 17.48 6.49
C HIS A 111 -10.31 16.25 6.66
N ALA A 112 -9.83 15.66 5.56
CA ALA A 112 -8.92 14.52 5.59
C ALA A 112 -7.68 14.79 6.45
N THR A 113 -7.32 13.82 7.29
CA THR A 113 -6.06 13.85 8.04
C THR A 113 -4.87 13.83 7.07
N PRO A 114 -3.67 14.22 7.52
CA PRO A 114 -2.46 14.08 6.70
C PRO A 114 -2.24 12.66 6.18
N LEU A 115 -2.53 11.63 6.99
CA LEU A 115 -2.38 10.23 6.57
C LEU A 115 -3.36 9.84 5.46
N VAL A 116 -4.63 10.25 5.56
CA VAL A 116 -5.63 10.02 4.51
C VAL A 116 -5.20 10.68 3.20
N LYS A 117 -4.71 11.93 3.25
CA LYS A 117 -4.21 12.64 2.07
C LYS A 117 -3.01 11.94 1.45
N ILE A 118 -2.07 11.47 2.28
CA ILE A 118 -0.88 10.74 1.83
C ILE A 118 -1.27 9.47 1.07
N VAL A 119 -2.13 8.62 1.64
CA VAL A 119 -2.50 7.35 0.97
C VAL A 119 -3.33 7.63 -0.29
N PHE A 120 -4.24 8.61 -0.23
CA PHE A 120 -5.01 9.04 -1.41
C PHE A 120 -4.11 9.43 -2.58
N LEU A 121 -3.05 10.21 -2.33
CA LEU A 121 -2.12 10.67 -3.37
C LEU A 121 -1.06 9.62 -3.74
N ALA A 122 -0.57 8.83 -2.79
CA ALA A 122 0.41 7.77 -3.02
C ALA A 122 -0.09 6.77 -4.06
N ASP A 123 -1.35 6.36 -3.97
CA ASP A 123 -2.00 5.47 -4.95
C ASP A 123 -2.07 6.10 -6.36
N LYS A 124 -2.19 7.42 -6.46
CA LYS A 124 -2.21 8.12 -7.77
C LYS A 124 -0.82 8.32 -8.36
N ILE A 125 0.19 8.45 -7.50
CA ILE A 125 1.60 8.58 -7.89
C ILE A 125 2.15 7.23 -8.32
N GLN A 126 1.89 6.18 -7.53
CA GLN A 126 2.25 4.80 -7.87
C GLN A 126 1.26 4.25 -8.89
N TRP A 127 1.41 4.69 -10.13
CA TRP A 127 0.48 4.36 -11.20
C TRP A 127 0.52 2.86 -11.54
N ASP A 128 -0.64 2.23 -11.39
CA ASP A 128 -0.81 0.82 -11.63
C ASP A 128 -1.13 0.49 -13.09
N ARG A 129 -1.14 1.40 -14.07
CA ARG A 129 -1.49 1.08 -15.48
C ARG A 129 -0.31 1.28 -16.42
N ASN A 130 -0.47 0.83 -17.66
CA ASN A 130 0.52 1.09 -18.71
C ASN A 130 0.57 2.59 -19.03
N GLY A 131 1.78 3.10 -19.36
CA GLY A 131 2.02 4.52 -19.62
C GLY A 131 2.17 5.37 -18.36
N GLU A 132 2.21 6.69 -18.52
CA GLU A 132 2.26 7.66 -17.42
C GLU A 132 0.89 8.34 -17.29
N PRO A 133 0.36 8.55 -16.07
CA PRO A 133 -0.90 9.24 -15.93
C PRO A 133 -0.72 10.72 -16.27
N PRO A 134 -1.69 11.34 -16.98
CA PRO A 134 -1.55 12.70 -17.51
C PRO A 134 -1.43 13.78 -16.43
N TYR A 135 -1.82 13.47 -15.18
CA TYR A 135 -1.75 14.38 -14.05
C TYR A 135 -0.43 14.31 -13.27
N LEU A 136 0.44 13.32 -13.52
CA LEU A 136 1.57 13.02 -12.63
C LEU A 136 2.50 14.20 -12.42
N LYS A 137 2.98 14.79 -13.53
CA LYS A 137 3.93 15.92 -13.49
C LYS A 137 3.40 17.09 -12.68
N GLY A 138 2.14 17.48 -12.89
CA GLY A 138 1.56 18.61 -12.17
C GLY A 138 1.24 18.27 -10.72
N LEU A 139 0.88 17.03 -10.41
CA LEU A 139 0.70 16.57 -9.03
C LEU A 139 2.01 16.63 -8.25
N LEU A 140 3.12 16.16 -8.82
CA LEU A 140 4.43 16.22 -8.19
C LEU A 140 4.88 17.68 -7.96
N GLN A 141 4.58 18.60 -8.89
CA GLN A 141 4.82 20.03 -8.71
C GLN A 141 3.95 20.63 -7.60
N ALA A 142 2.68 20.24 -7.49
CA ALA A 142 1.81 20.73 -6.43
C ALA A 142 2.29 20.26 -5.04
N LEU A 143 2.81 19.04 -4.95
CA LEU A 143 3.39 18.49 -3.72
C LEU A 143 4.65 19.25 -3.25
N THR A 144 5.39 19.94 -4.13
CA THR A 144 6.49 20.79 -3.66
C THR A 144 6.01 22.00 -2.85
N ILE A 145 4.72 22.36 -2.96
CA ILE A 145 4.11 23.45 -2.21
C ILE A 145 3.55 22.93 -0.88
N SER A 146 2.60 21.99 -0.93
CA SER A 146 2.07 21.32 0.27
C SER A 146 1.28 20.07 -0.09
N LEU A 147 1.00 19.24 0.92
CA LEU A 147 0.12 18.09 0.79
C LEU A 147 -1.32 18.48 0.37
N ASP A 148 -1.80 19.64 0.85
CA ASP A 148 -3.11 20.17 0.49
C ASP A 148 -3.15 20.62 -0.96
N GLU A 149 -2.09 21.25 -1.46
CA GLU A 149 -1.99 21.63 -2.87
C GLU A 149 -1.94 20.41 -3.79
N GLY A 150 -1.25 19.33 -3.39
CA GLY A 150 -1.32 18.04 -4.08
C GLY A 150 -2.75 17.51 -4.20
N CYS A 151 -3.52 17.56 -3.10
CA CYS A 151 -4.94 17.18 -3.11
C CYS A 151 -5.78 18.09 -4.00
N ARG A 152 -5.63 19.42 -3.91
CA ARG A 152 -6.36 20.38 -4.74
C ARG A 152 -6.10 20.16 -6.22
N TYR A 153 -4.83 19.98 -6.60
CA TYR A 153 -4.44 19.73 -7.98
C TYR A 153 -5.12 18.47 -8.53
N PHE A 154 -4.98 17.35 -7.82
CA PHE A 154 -5.54 16.08 -8.29
C PHE A 154 -7.07 16.08 -8.29
N LEU A 155 -7.73 16.62 -7.26
CA LEU A 155 -9.19 16.73 -7.21
C LEU A 155 -9.75 17.60 -8.33
N LYS A 156 -9.06 18.72 -8.67
CA LYS A 156 -9.45 19.57 -9.81
C LYS A 156 -9.31 18.83 -11.14
N TRP A 157 -8.20 18.12 -11.33
CA TRP A 157 -8.01 17.28 -12.52
C TRP A 157 -9.08 16.19 -12.63
N LEU A 158 -9.33 15.47 -11.53
CA LEU A 158 -10.30 14.37 -11.47
C LEU A 158 -11.71 14.86 -11.76
N TRP A 159 -12.11 16.02 -11.23
CA TRP A 159 -13.42 16.61 -11.46
C TRP A 159 -13.65 17.04 -12.93
N GLN A 160 -12.58 17.35 -13.65
CA GLN A 160 -12.61 17.71 -15.06
C GLN A 160 -12.42 16.49 -15.98
N SER A 161 -12.13 15.32 -15.41
CA SER A 161 -11.99 14.07 -16.15
C SER A 161 -13.35 13.41 -16.43
N ASP A 162 -13.35 12.37 -17.24
CA ASP A 162 -14.55 11.60 -17.57
C ASP A 162 -14.95 10.66 -16.42
N LEU A 163 -15.69 11.21 -15.45
CA LEU A 163 -16.19 10.47 -14.30
C LEU A 163 -17.51 9.77 -14.64
N TYR A 164 -17.51 8.44 -14.63
CA TYR A 164 -18.72 7.64 -14.80
C TYR A 164 -19.77 7.91 -13.70
N VAL A 165 -19.31 8.12 -12.46
CA VAL A 165 -20.16 8.51 -11.33
C VAL A 165 -19.42 9.45 -10.39
N VAL A 166 -20.13 10.40 -9.78
CA VAL A 166 -19.58 11.26 -8.74
C VAL A 166 -19.95 10.67 -7.38
N HIS A 167 -18.97 10.02 -6.73
CA HIS A 167 -19.15 9.46 -5.40
C HIS A 167 -19.45 10.57 -4.36
N PRO A 168 -20.36 10.36 -3.38
CA PRO A 168 -20.67 11.38 -2.36
C PRO A 168 -19.46 11.88 -1.57
N TYR A 169 -18.51 10.99 -1.25
CA TYR A 169 -17.26 11.40 -0.60
C TYR A 169 -16.38 12.25 -1.51
N LEU A 170 -16.27 11.93 -2.80
CA LEU A 170 -15.53 12.76 -3.77
C LEU A 170 -16.16 14.15 -3.90
N LYS A 171 -17.50 14.23 -3.91
CA LYS A 171 -18.23 15.51 -3.91
C LYS A 171 -17.90 16.36 -2.67
N ARG A 172 -17.75 15.74 -1.51
CA ARG A 172 -17.32 16.42 -0.28
C ARG A 172 -15.88 16.89 -0.36
N SER A 173 -14.97 16.04 -0.85
CA SER A 173 -13.57 16.41 -1.09
C SER A 173 -13.46 17.60 -2.03
N TYR A 174 -14.12 17.57 -3.20
CA TYR A 174 -14.11 18.69 -4.13
C TYR A 174 -14.72 19.95 -3.51
N GLY A 175 -15.87 19.83 -2.85
CA GLY A 175 -16.51 20.95 -2.17
C GLY A 175 -15.62 21.61 -1.12
N SER A 176 -14.91 20.82 -0.31
CA SER A 176 -14.04 21.32 0.76
C SER A 176 -12.72 21.90 0.22
N PHE A 177 -12.00 21.15 -0.63
CA PHE A 177 -10.68 21.55 -1.13
C PHE A 177 -10.73 22.57 -2.27
N ILE A 178 -11.83 22.70 -3.01
CA ILE A 178 -11.89 23.60 -4.17
C ILE A 178 -12.90 24.72 -3.94
N GLU A 179 -14.10 24.38 -3.47
CA GLU A 179 -15.21 25.33 -3.34
C GLU A 179 -15.33 25.94 -1.94
N GLN A 180 -14.45 25.57 -1.00
CA GLN A 180 -14.46 26.03 0.40
C GLN A 180 -15.80 25.80 1.12
N LYS A 181 -16.51 24.74 0.75
CA LYS A 181 -17.75 24.31 1.41
C LYS A 181 -17.45 23.57 2.70
N ASN A 182 -18.25 23.85 3.71
CA ASN A 182 -18.23 23.13 4.97
C ASN A 182 -19.30 22.03 4.96
N PHE A 183 -18.95 20.88 5.52
CA PHE A 183 -19.86 19.76 5.64
C PHE A 183 -19.94 19.30 7.10
N GLN A 184 -21.08 18.75 7.49
CA GLN A 184 -21.19 18.13 8.80
C GLN A 184 -20.26 16.91 8.88
N PRO A 185 -19.52 16.72 10.00
CA PRO A 185 -18.64 15.57 10.18
C PRO A 185 -19.40 14.26 9.99
N LEU A 186 -18.76 13.30 9.32
CA LEU A 186 -19.29 11.95 9.22
C LEU A 186 -18.97 11.17 10.49
N VAL A 187 -19.99 10.57 11.09
CA VAL A 187 -19.81 9.62 12.18
C VAL A 187 -19.56 8.25 11.58
N ARG A 188 -18.44 7.63 11.94
CA ARG A 188 -18.18 6.22 11.59
C ARG A 188 -19.14 5.36 12.41
N PRO A 189 -20.03 4.57 11.79
CA PRO A 189 -20.92 3.70 12.54
C PRO A 189 -20.08 2.66 13.29
N GLU A 190 -20.35 2.51 14.58
CA GLU A 190 -19.91 1.34 15.32
C GLU A 190 -20.52 0.10 14.68
N ARG A 191 -19.70 -0.92 14.50
CA ARG A 191 -20.16 -2.20 13.97
C ARG A 191 -19.38 -3.31 14.62
N GLU A 192 -20.07 -4.41 14.90
CA GLU A 192 -19.40 -5.65 15.25
C GLU A 192 -18.70 -6.19 14.01
N VAL A 193 -17.40 -6.48 14.13
CA VAL A 193 -16.60 -6.93 13.00
C VAL A 193 -16.41 -8.44 13.13
N HIS A 194 -17.20 -9.19 12.36
CA HIS A 194 -17.17 -10.65 12.33
C HIS A 194 -17.11 -11.14 10.89
N LEU A 195 -16.01 -11.79 10.52
CA LEU A 195 -15.80 -12.34 9.19
C LEU A 195 -16.09 -13.84 9.20
N ASN A 196 -17.11 -14.28 8.46
CA ASN A 196 -17.47 -15.69 8.41
C ASN A 196 -16.41 -16.54 7.67
N ALA A 197 -16.35 -17.83 7.99
CA ALA A 197 -15.35 -18.75 7.44
C ALA A 197 -15.49 -18.93 5.91
N THR A 198 -16.72 -18.89 5.40
CA THR A 198 -17.00 -19.05 3.97
C THR A 198 -16.40 -17.94 3.12
N ILE A 199 -16.54 -16.67 3.54
CA ILE A 199 -15.94 -15.51 2.85
C ILE A 199 -14.41 -15.61 2.89
N LYS A 200 -13.84 -15.99 4.04
CA LYS A 200 -12.38 -16.20 4.14
C LYS A 200 -11.87 -17.24 3.15
N GLN A 201 -12.57 -18.36 3.05
CA GLN A 201 -12.20 -19.45 2.15
C GLN A 201 -12.38 -19.06 0.68
N ASN A 202 -13.51 -18.47 0.31
CA ASN A 202 -13.84 -18.14 -1.08
C ASN A 202 -12.88 -17.13 -1.70
N TYR A 203 -12.37 -16.19 -0.89
CA TYR A 203 -11.47 -15.12 -1.37
C TYR A 203 -10.05 -15.24 -0.81
N TYR A 204 -9.68 -16.41 -0.28
CA TYR A 204 -8.34 -16.72 0.20
C TYR A 204 -7.77 -15.69 1.20
N LEU A 205 -8.63 -15.09 2.02
CA LEU A 205 -8.30 -13.92 2.82
C LEU A 205 -7.21 -14.20 3.86
N ASP A 206 -7.17 -15.42 4.42
CA ASP A 206 -6.12 -15.79 5.37
C ASP A 206 -4.75 -15.91 4.68
N LEU A 207 -4.68 -16.41 3.43
CA LEU A 207 -3.44 -16.46 2.65
C LEU A 207 -2.95 -15.04 2.35
N VAL A 208 -3.83 -14.18 1.81
CA VAL A 208 -3.51 -12.78 1.52
C VAL A 208 -3.05 -12.04 2.78
N ALA A 209 -3.74 -12.22 3.90
CA ALA A 209 -3.38 -11.56 5.15
C ALA A 209 -2.05 -12.05 5.71
N ASN A 210 -1.76 -13.36 5.60
CA ASN A 210 -0.51 -13.93 6.11
C ASN A 210 0.72 -13.36 5.41
N GLU A 211 0.63 -13.09 4.10
CA GLU A 211 1.70 -12.49 3.32
C GLU A 211 2.04 -11.07 3.81
N PHE A 212 1.03 -10.22 4.01
CA PHE A 212 1.24 -8.88 4.56
C PHE A 212 1.69 -8.90 6.03
N LYS A 213 1.12 -9.79 6.86
CA LYS A 213 1.54 -9.98 8.26
C LYS A 213 3.01 -10.38 8.36
N ARG A 214 3.50 -11.24 7.46
CA ARG A 214 4.91 -11.62 7.40
C ARG A 214 5.79 -10.40 7.17
N ALA A 215 5.42 -9.53 6.25
CA ALA A 215 6.16 -8.32 5.97
C ALA A 215 6.14 -7.30 7.11
N PHE A 216 4.99 -7.10 7.75
CA PHE A 216 4.90 -6.21 8.91
C PHE A 216 5.71 -6.75 10.09
N LYS A 217 5.69 -8.06 10.33
CA LYS A 217 6.52 -8.69 11.37
C LYS A 217 8.02 -8.55 11.07
N LEU A 218 8.44 -8.70 9.81
CA LEU A 218 9.81 -8.40 9.39
C LEU A 218 10.17 -6.93 9.68
N GLY A 219 9.27 -6.01 9.34
CA GLY A 219 9.42 -4.59 9.64
C GLY A 219 9.57 -4.32 11.12
N ASP A 220 8.67 -4.85 11.96
CA ASP A 220 8.66 -4.65 13.41
C ASP A 220 9.96 -5.12 14.05
N ILE A 221 10.42 -6.34 13.71
CA ILE A 221 11.69 -6.86 14.25
C ILE A 221 12.87 -5.97 13.82
N ALA A 222 12.89 -5.53 12.56
CA ALA A 222 13.96 -4.66 12.05
C ALA A 222 13.95 -3.29 12.73
N TYR A 223 12.77 -2.72 12.95
CA TYR A 223 12.59 -1.46 13.68
C TYR A 223 13.15 -1.57 15.11
N GLN A 224 12.76 -2.61 15.86
CA GLN A 224 13.24 -2.82 17.23
C GLN A 224 14.77 -3.01 17.29
N LEU A 225 15.34 -3.77 16.35
CA LEU A 225 16.78 -3.95 16.24
C LEU A 225 17.49 -2.62 15.93
N ALA A 226 16.96 -1.82 15.00
CA ALA A 226 17.52 -0.52 14.64
C ALA A 226 17.48 0.49 15.80
N GLN A 227 16.50 0.42 16.70
CA GLN A 227 16.47 1.29 17.89
C GLN A 227 17.69 1.09 18.82
N SER A 228 18.33 -0.08 18.76
CA SER A 228 19.57 -0.35 19.51
C SER A 228 20.85 0.12 18.78
N VAL A 229 20.74 0.63 17.55
CA VAL A 229 21.85 1.04 16.69
C VAL A 229 21.67 2.50 16.25
N THR A 230 22.36 3.43 16.93
CA THR A 230 22.16 4.88 16.78
C THR A 230 22.36 5.42 15.36
N SER A 231 23.13 4.73 14.52
CA SER A 231 23.42 5.15 13.14
C SER A 231 22.32 4.75 12.13
N ILE A 232 21.32 3.97 12.52
CA ILE A 232 20.30 3.43 11.62
C ILE A 232 18.95 4.09 11.91
N ASN A 233 18.32 4.65 10.88
CA ASN A 233 16.95 5.11 10.98
C ASN A 233 16.02 3.90 11.12
N ALA A 234 15.27 3.84 12.22
CA ALA A 234 14.42 2.69 12.52
C ALA A 234 13.23 2.54 11.54
N ASP A 235 12.64 3.64 11.06
CA ASP A 235 11.58 3.60 10.03
C ASP A 235 12.13 3.12 8.68
N GLN A 236 13.36 3.53 8.32
CA GLN A 236 14.06 3.01 7.15
C GLN A 236 14.32 1.50 7.30
N ALA A 237 14.72 1.03 8.48
CA ALA A 237 14.89 -0.39 8.76
C ALA A 237 13.58 -1.17 8.63
N TYR A 238 12.49 -0.63 9.17
CA TYR A 238 11.15 -1.21 9.04
C TYR A 238 10.77 -1.42 7.58
N VAL A 239 10.79 -0.36 6.77
CA VAL A 239 10.34 -0.43 5.37
C VAL A 239 11.25 -1.30 4.53
N THR A 240 12.57 -1.22 4.76
CA THR A 240 13.56 -2.03 4.04
C THR A 240 13.33 -3.52 4.30
N ALA A 241 13.08 -3.90 5.56
CA ALA A 241 12.80 -5.29 5.91
C ALA A 241 11.45 -5.76 5.34
N ALA A 242 10.40 -4.94 5.39
CA ALA A 242 9.10 -5.28 4.82
C ALA A 242 9.20 -5.51 3.29
N LEU A 243 9.97 -4.69 2.58
CA LEU A 243 10.22 -4.81 1.14
C LEU A 243 10.95 -6.10 0.75
N THR A 244 11.59 -6.81 1.69
CA THR A 244 12.17 -8.13 1.41
C THR A 244 11.11 -9.22 1.16
N ASN A 245 9.83 -8.94 1.39
CA ASN A 245 8.72 -9.87 1.16
C ASN A 245 7.93 -9.58 -0.13
N MET A 246 8.25 -8.51 -0.89
CA MET A 246 7.40 -8.02 -1.98
C MET A 246 7.26 -8.98 -3.18
N THR A 247 8.18 -9.93 -3.35
CA THR A 247 8.10 -10.98 -4.40
C THR A 247 7.75 -12.36 -3.85
N HIS A 248 7.36 -12.45 -2.58
CA HIS A 248 7.11 -13.75 -1.94
C HIS A 248 5.95 -14.52 -2.59
N THR A 249 4.96 -13.81 -3.13
CA THR A 249 3.81 -14.39 -3.85
C THR A 249 4.12 -14.93 -5.25
N ILE A 250 5.33 -14.69 -5.76
CA ILE A 250 5.81 -15.24 -7.04
C ILE A 250 6.32 -16.67 -6.79
N ALA A 251 5.81 -17.66 -7.52
CA ALA A 251 6.23 -19.06 -7.36
C ALA A 251 7.70 -19.27 -7.79
N ASP A 252 8.39 -20.25 -7.21
CA ASP A 252 9.83 -20.45 -7.45
C ASP A 252 10.17 -20.73 -8.92
N ASP A 253 9.34 -21.46 -9.65
CA ASP A 253 9.52 -21.72 -11.08
C ASP A 253 9.27 -20.47 -11.94
N GLU A 254 8.40 -19.57 -11.47
CA GLU A 254 8.15 -18.26 -12.09
C GLU A 254 9.32 -17.29 -11.83
N ARG A 255 9.90 -17.30 -10.62
CA ARG A 255 11.06 -16.45 -10.27
C ARG A 255 12.23 -16.67 -11.22
N LEU A 256 12.49 -17.91 -11.63
CA LEU A 256 13.53 -18.24 -12.61
C LEU A 256 13.25 -17.63 -13.99
N LYS A 257 12.01 -17.74 -14.47
CA LYS A 257 11.58 -17.18 -15.77
C LYS A 257 11.68 -15.65 -15.74
N ILE A 258 11.22 -15.02 -14.66
CA ILE A 258 11.29 -13.57 -14.45
C ILE A 258 12.75 -13.11 -14.39
N ALA A 259 13.61 -13.81 -13.65
CA ALA A 259 15.03 -13.48 -13.58
C ALA A 259 15.70 -13.50 -14.97
N GLN A 260 15.35 -14.45 -15.84
CA GLN A 260 15.84 -14.48 -17.21
C GLN A 260 15.36 -13.28 -18.02
N VAL A 261 14.07 -12.94 -17.96
CA VAL A 261 13.48 -11.78 -18.65
C VAL A 261 14.15 -10.47 -18.21
N LEU A 262 14.38 -10.33 -16.90
CA LEU A 262 14.99 -9.14 -16.28
C LEU A 262 16.53 -9.14 -16.34
N LYS A 263 17.15 -10.16 -16.95
CA LYS A 263 18.61 -10.34 -17.05
C LYS A 263 19.31 -10.36 -15.68
N ILE A 264 18.64 -10.92 -14.67
CA ILE A 264 19.18 -11.15 -13.33
C ILE A 264 19.81 -12.55 -13.28
N ALA A 265 21.00 -12.66 -12.69
CA ALA A 265 21.70 -13.94 -12.59
C ALA A 265 20.85 -14.99 -11.84
N PRO A 266 20.51 -16.15 -12.46
CA PRO A 266 19.58 -17.14 -11.94
C PRO A 266 20.23 -18.06 -10.88
N VAL A 267 21.13 -17.51 -10.08
CA VAL A 267 21.83 -18.20 -8.98
C VAL A 267 21.09 -17.89 -7.69
N ALA A 268 20.79 -18.92 -6.90
CA ALA A 268 20.13 -18.75 -5.62
C ALA A 268 20.96 -17.92 -4.62
N PRO A 269 20.33 -17.15 -3.73
CA PRO A 269 18.89 -16.89 -3.69
C PRO A 269 18.47 -15.85 -4.75
N ILE A 270 17.38 -16.13 -5.48
CA ILE A 270 16.87 -15.27 -6.56
C ILE A 270 15.95 -14.17 -5.99
N GLU A 271 15.14 -14.50 -4.98
CA GLU A 271 14.16 -13.60 -4.37
C GLU A 271 14.78 -12.26 -3.90
N PRO A 272 15.89 -12.21 -3.13
CA PRO A 272 16.52 -10.94 -2.76
C PRO A 272 16.96 -10.08 -3.95
N LYS A 273 17.35 -10.72 -5.07
CA LYS A 273 17.76 -10.02 -6.30
C LYS A 273 16.56 -9.43 -7.03
N LEU A 274 15.45 -10.16 -7.09
CA LEU A 274 14.19 -9.67 -7.65
C LEU A 274 13.64 -8.51 -6.81
N ASN A 275 13.62 -8.66 -5.49
CA ASN A 275 13.22 -7.59 -4.58
C ASN A 275 14.05 -6.32 -4.82
N ALA A 276 15.38 -6.44 -4.88
CA ALA A 276 16.24 -5.29 -5.13
C ALA A 276 16.03 -4.66 -6.52
N TYR A 277 15.73 -5.48 -7.54
CA TYR A 277 15.38 -4.99 -8.88
C TYR A 277 14.09 -4.16 -8.84
N PHE A 278 13.01 -4.68 -8.26
CA PHE A 278 11.74 -3.96 -8.21
C PHE A 278 11.82 -2.72 -7.30
N ALA A 279 12.52 -2.81 -6.17
CA ALA A 279 12.85 -1.65 -5.34
C ALA A 279 13.46 -0.51 -6.17
N GLN A 280 14.49 -0.82 -6.97
CA GLN A 280 15.21 0.18 -7.75
C GLN A 280 14.38 0.71 -8.92
N TYR A 281 13.82 -0.17 -9.73
CA TYR A 281 13.26 0.19 -11.04
C TYR A 281 11.75 0.45 -11.03
N GLU A 282 11.01 -0.07 -10.05
CA GLU A 282 9.56 0.15 -9.94
C GLU A 282 9.19 1.12 -8.83
N TYR A 283 9.98 1.18 -7.75
CA TYR A 283 9.73 2.09 -6.63
C TYR A 283 10.70 3.28 -6.58
N GLY A 284 11.65 3.36 -7.52
CA GLY A 284 12.59 4.47 -7.62
C GLY A 284 13.55 4.59 -6.44
N ILE A 285 13.86 3.48 -5.75
CA ILE A 285 14.80 3.47 -4.63
C ILE A 285 16.23 3.63 -5.17
N THR A 286 16.91 4.69 -4.72
CA THR A 286 18.30 5.00 -5.10
C THR A 286 19.29 4.93 -3.94
N ASP A 287 18.80 4.68 -2.72
CA ASP A 287 19.65 4.52 -1.54
C ASP A 287 20.37 3.17 -1.61
N GLU A 288 21.70 3.20 -1.75
CA GLU A 288 22.51 1.99 -1.91
C GLU A 288 22.54 1.12 -0.65
N ASP A 289 22.40 1.70 0.55
CA ASP A 289 22.35 0.92 1.79
C ASP A 289 21.04 0.14 1.88
N VAL A 290 19.93 0.75 1.46
CA VAL A 290 18.62 0.08 1.34
C VAL A 290 18.69 -1.03 0.29
N LEU A 291 19.17 -0.75 -0.93
CA LEU A 291 19.27 -1.76 -1.99
C LEU A 291 20.20 -2.90 -1.59
N ARG A 292 21.33 -2.61 -0.94
CA ARG A 292 22.26 -3.62 -0.42
C ARG A 292 21.60 -4.47 0.66
N ALA A 293 20.88 -3.85 1.60
CA ALA A 293 20.20 -4.58 2.67
C ALA A 293 19.12 -5.53 2.13
N ILE A 294 18.37 -5.12 1.10
CA ILE A 294 17.41 -6.00 0.41
C ILE A 294 18.13 -7.16 -0.28
N ARG A 295 19.23 -6.92 -1.01
CA ARG A 295 20.01 -7.97 -1.70
C ARG A 295 20.61 -9.00 -0.74
N LEU A 296 21.00 -8.56 0.46
CA LEU A 296 21.71 -9.36 1.45
C LEU A 296 20.83 -9.85 2.61
N CYS A 297 19.50 -9.71 2.52
CA CYS A 297 18.59 -10.03 3.63
C CYS A 297 18.66 -11.51 4.10
N GLN A 298 19.15 -12.42 3.26
CA GLN A 298 19.33 -13.84 3.59
C GLN A 298 20.79 -14.20 3.92
N GLN A 299 21.69 -13.21 4.01
CA GLN A 299 23.11 -13.41 4.23
C GLN A 299 23.54 -12.81 5.56
N TYR A 300 24.32 -13.57 6.33
CA TYR A 300 24.86 -13.08 7.59
C TYR A 300 26.04 -12.14 7.35
N SER A 301 26.07 -11.02 8.09
CA SER A 301 27.17 -10.06 8.11
C SER A 301 27.69 -9.86 9.53
N ASN A 302 29.01 -9.79 9.68
CA ASN A 302 29.67 -9.51 10.97
C ASN A 302 29.59 -8.03 11.37
N ASP A 303 29.17 -7.13 10.47
CA ASP A 303 29.12 -5.69 10.74
C ASP A 303 27.85 -5.28 11.50
N GLU A 304 27.97 -5.12 12.83
CA GLU A 304 26.93 -4.76 13.81
C GLU A 304 26.12 -3.52 13.40
N ASN A 305 26.74 -2.56 12.71
CA ASN A 305 26.23 -1.19 12.59
C ASN A 305 25.57 -0.87 11.24
N THR A 306 25.28 -1.90 10.44
CA THR A 306 24.73 -1.74 9.08
C THR A 306 23.25 -2.09 9.00
N LEU A 307 22.53 -1.34 8.16
CA LEU A 307 21.14 -1.65 7.80
C LEU A 307 21.00 -3.09 7.27
N SER A 308 21.97 -3.56 6.48
CA SER A 308 22.00 -4.93 5.96
C SER A 308 21.95 -5.98 7.07
N ARG A 309 22.69 -5.78 8.16
CA ARG A 309 22.67 -6.73 9.28
C ARG A 309 21.36 -6.69 10.06
N VAL A 310 20.80 -5.50 10.28
CA VAL A 310 19.48 -5.36 10.94
C VAL A 310 18.41 -6.11 10.14
N VAL A 311 18.37 -5.90 8.83
CA VAL A 311 17.43 -6.55 7.93
C VAL A 311 17.66 -8.08 7.89
N ALA A 312 18.90 -8.54 7.82
CA ALA A 312 19.22 -9.97 7.82
C ALA A 312 18.88 -10.68 9.14
N LYS A 313 19.09 -10.01 10.28
CA LYS A 313 18.67 -10.51 11.60
C LYS A 313 17.15 -10.61 11.69
N SER A 314 16.43 -9.60 11.20
CA SER A 314 14.97 -9.65 11.13
C SER A 314 14.48 -10.82 10.28
N TRP A 315 15.07 -11.01 9.10
CA TRP A 315 14.75 -12.12 8.21
C TRP A 315 14.99 -13.47 8.89
N THR A 316 16.12 -13.63 9.57
CA THR A 316 16.46 -14.87 10.30
C THR A 316 15.48 -15.13 11.43
N ALA A 317 15.16 -14.13 12.25
CA ALA A 317 14.24 -14.27 13.38
C ALA A 317 12.79 -14.57 12.95
N ASN A 318 12.41 -14.22 11.72
CA ASN A 318 11.09 -14.51 11.20
C ASN A 318 10.97 -15.87 10.49
N ASN A 319 12.10 -16.45 10.06
CA ASN A 319 12.15 -17.67 9.23
C ASN A 319 12.88 -18.86 9.88
N GLY A 320 13.59 -18.65 10.98
CA GLY A 320 14.14 -19.69 11.85
C GLY A 320 13.18 -20.02 12.99
#